data_AF-A0A427XYT6-F1
#
_entry.id   AF-A0A427XYT6-F1
#
_cell.length_a   1.000
_cell.length_b   1.000
_cell.length_c   1.000
_cell.angle_alpha   90.00
_cell.angle_beta   90.00
_cell.angle_gamma   90.00
#
_symmetry.space_group_name_H-M   'P 1'
#
loop_
_entity.id
_entity.type
_entity.pdbx_description
1 polymer ?
#
loop_
_entity_poly.entity_id
_entity_poly.type
_entity_poly.pdbx_seq_one_letter_code
_entity_poly.pdbx_strand_id
1 'polypeptide(L)'
;MGFTQSIVLASCSFILGMVFVCQVVDIPLLYMPVTEQALQNAYDFYEMWWEAPGAVKALFHVALALPMLALIFKLNRWTESAMFFDGSGVVMHLATIVLYLTVHIQSLRTFPERTEAVRVLAAANALVGLLTLGVIGMQVGQEYARRVEEREQREVDRAAVVQEGKKDI
;
A
#
# COMPACT_ATOMS: atom_id res chain seq x y z
N MET A 1 16.63 -6.62 -4.64
CA MET A 1 15.17 -6.56 -4.88
C MET A 1 14.75 -7.56 -5.93
N GLY A 2 13.81 -8.45 -5.59
CA GLY A 2 13.20 -9.37 -6.56
C GLY A 2 12.04 -8.71 -7.32
N PHE A 3 11.68 -9.26 -8.48
CA PHE A 3 10.59 -8.76 -9.33
C PHE A 3 9.25 -8.62 -8.61
N THR A 4 8.90 -9.59 -7.76
CA THR A 4 7.64 -9.59 -6.98
C THR A 4 7.56 -8.44 -5.99
N GLN A 5 8.67 -8.07 -5.36
CA GLN A 5 8.73 -6.92 -4.47
C GLN A 5 8.54 -5.60 -5.23
N SER A 6 9.11 -5.49 -6.44
CA SER A 6 8.89 -4.33 -7.30
C SER A 6 7.43 -4.16 -7.70
N ILE A 7 6.70 -5.26 -7.94
CA ILE A 7 5.26 -5.22 -8.22
C ILE A 7 4.49 -4.62 -7.03
N VAL A 8 4.79 -5.06 -5.81
CA VAL A 8 4.15 -4.55 -4.59
C VAL A 8 4.44 -3.05 -4.45
N LEU A 9 5.72 -2.66 -4.52
CA LEU A 9 6.12 -1.26 -4.39
C LEU A 9 5.50 -0.35 -5.44
N ALA A 10 5.50 -0.75 -6.72
CA ALA A 10 4.93 0.05 -7.79
C ALA A 10 3.41 0.22 -7.64
N SER A 11 2.71 -0.87 -7.33
CA SER A 11 1.25 -0.87 -7.18
C SER A 11 0.81 -0.09 -5.94
N CYS A 12 1.48 -0.29 -4.80
CA CYS A 12 1.21 0.50 -3.58
C CYS A 12 1.56 1.98 -3.77
N SER A 13 2.63 2.32 -4.50
CA SER A 13 2.97 3.72 -4.80
C SER A 13 1.91 4.38 -5.69
N PHE A 14 1.35 3.64 -6.66
CA PHE A 14 0.22 4.13 -7.46
C PHE A 14 -1.01 4.41 -6.59
N ILE A 15 -1.40 3.46 -5.72
CA ILE A 15 -2.53 3.65 -4.79
C ILE A 15 -2.28 4.85 -3.87
N LEU A 16 -1.07 4.98 -3.33
CA LEU A 16 -0.71 6.09 -2.46
C LEU A 16 -0.77 7.44 -3.20
N GLY A 17 -0.32 7.49 -4.45
CA GLY A 17 -0.46 8.67 -5.30
C GLY A 17 -1.92 9.05 -5.52
N MET A 18 -2.79 8.07 -5.68
CA MET A 18 -4.22 8.29 -5.82
C MET A 18 -4.86 8.84 -4.53
N VAL A 19 -4.50 8.27 -3.36
CA VAL A 19 -4.92 8.81 -2.05
C VAL A 19 -4.42 10.24 -1.86
N PHE A 20 -3.19 10.54 -2.29
CA PHE A 20 -2.63 11.89 -2.22
C PHE A 20 -3.44 12.89 -3.03
N VAL A 21 -3.91 12.52 -4.23
CA VAL A 21 -4.82 13.37 -5.02
C VAL A 21 -6.14 13.59 -4.30
N CYS A 22 -6.72 12.55 -3.67
CA CYS A 22 -7.94 12.70 -2.86
C CYS A 22 -7.78 13.68 -1.70
N GLN A 23 -6.58 13.86 -1.15
CA GLN A 23 -6.34 14.80 -0.04
C GLN A 23 -6.73 16.25 -0.35
N VAL A 24 -6.75 16.63 -1.63
CA VAL A 24 -7.19 17.97 -2.06
C VAL A 24 -8.62 18.28 -1.60
N VAL A 25 -9.50 17.29 -1.67
CA VAL A 25 -10.90 17.42 -1.24
C VAL A 25 -11.15 16.85 0.17
N ASP A 26 -10.32 15.91 0.64
CA ASP A 26 -10.52 15.28 1.94
C ASP A 26 -10.09 16.16 3.12
N ILE A 27 -9.02 16.95 2.98
CA ILE A 27 -8.51 17.77 4.07
C ILE A 27 -9.56 18.79 4.56
N PRO A 28 -10.25 19.55 3.68
CA PRO A 28 -11.33 20.44 4.09
C PRO A 28 -12.50 19.74 4.80
N LEU A 29 -12.73 18.44 4.52
CA LEU A 29 -13.83 17.68 5.11
C LEU A 29 -13.50 17.08 6.47
N LEU A 30 -12.22 16.81 6.74
CA LEU A 30 -11.77 16.12 7.94
C LEU A 30 -11.15 17.05 8.98
N TYR A 31 -10.39 18.07 8.55
CA TYR A 31 -9.50 18.83 9.43
C TYR A 31 -9.84 20.32 9.52
N MET A 32 -10.90 20.76 8.83
CA MET A 32 -11.37 22.14 8.84
C MET A 32 -12.86 22.21 9.18
N PRO A 33 -13.40 23.39 9.56
CA PRO A 33 -14.84 23.59 9.62
C PRO A 33 -15.47 23.32 8.24
N VAL A 34 -16.37 22.35 8.17
CA VAL A 34 -16.97 21.89 6.91
C VAL A 34 -17.88 22.99 6.35
N THR A 35 -17.59 23.42 5.12
CA THR A 35 -18.39 24.39 4.37
C THR A 35 -19.20 23.70 3.27
N GLU A 36 -20.28 24.31 2.83
CA GLU A 36 -21.07 23.82 1.68
C GLU A 36 -20.21 23.73 0.40
N GLN A 37 -19.29 24.69 0.22
CA GLN A 37 -18.37 24.67 -0.92
C GLN A 37 -17.40 23.48 -0.86
N ALA A 38 -16.87 23.14 0.32
CA ALA A 38 -16.00 21.97 0.47
C ALA A 38 -16.73 20.67 0.14
N LEU A 39 -18.02 20.58 0.53
CA LEU A 39 -18.87 19.45 0.18
C LEU A 39 -19.11 19.37 -1.33
N GLN A 40 -19.48 20.48 -1.97
CA GLN A 40 -19.69 20.51 -3.42
C GLN A 40 -18.43 20.10 -4.19
N ASN A 41 -17.27 20.64 -3.82
CA ASN A 41 -16.00 20.28 -4.45
C ASN A 41 -15.71 18.78 -4.35
N ALA A 42 -16.01 18.16 -3.20
CA ALA A 42 -15.83 16.74 -3.00
C ALA A 42 -16.85 15.92 -3.80
N TYR A 43 -18.10 16.36 -3.90
CA TYR A 43 -19.10 15.73 -4.76
C TYR A 43 -18.66 15.71 -6.22
N ASP A 44 -18.30 16.87 -6.77
CA ASP A 44 -17.86 17.00 -8.16
C ASP A 44 -16.63 16.12 -8.44
N PHE A 45 -15.68 16.09 -7.49
CA PHE A 45 -14.48 15.27 -7.60
C PHE A 45 -14.78 13.77 -7.57
N TYR A 46 -15.58 13.29 -6.61
CA TYR A 46 -15.88 11.87 -6.48
C TYR A 46 -16.87 11.36 -7.54
N GLU A 47 -17.77 12.21 -8.02
CA GLU A 47 -18.65 11.90 -9.15
C GLU A 47 -17.85 11.66 -10.42
N MET A 48 -16.81 12.45 -10.70
CA MET A 48 -15.90 12.21 -11.82
C MET A 48 -15.29 10.79 -11.77
N TRP A 49 -14.90 10.31 -10.59
CA TRP A 49 -14.36 8.95 -10.44
C TRP A 49 -15.42 7.87 -10.57
N TRP A 50 -16.63 8.14 -10.06
CA TRP A 50 -17.77 7.25 -10.20
C TRP A 50 -18.19 7.08 -11.67
N GLU A 51 -18.19 8.15 -12.43
CA GLU A 51 -18.54 8.17 -13.86
C GLU A 51 -17.37 7.81 -14.79
N ALA A 52 -16.17 7.59 -14.25
CA ALA A 52 -14.99 7.28 -15.05
C ALA A 52 -15.21 6.02 -15.95
N PRO A 53 -14.59 5.99 -17.15
CA PRO A 53 -14.69 4.84 -18.04
C PRO A 53 -14.30 3.53 -17.37
N GLY A 54 -14.90 2.41 -17.80
CA GLY A 54 -14.64 1.09 -17.20
C GLY A 54 -13.15 0.70 -17.17
N ALA A 55 -12.36 1.15 -18.15
CA ALA A 55 -10.91 0.93 -18.18
C ALA A 55 -10.18 1.57 -16.98
N VAL A 56 -10.58 2.77 -16.57
CA VAL A 56 -10.02 3.46 -15.40
C VAL A 56 -10.36 2.67 -14.15
N LYS A 57 -11.63 2.27 -13.98
CA LYS A 57 -12.07 1.42 -12.85
C LYS A 57 -11.28 0.11 -12.81
N ALA A 58 -11.09 -0.56 -13.96
CA ALA A 58 -10.33 -1.81 -14.05
C ALA A 58 -8.87 -1.63 -13.59
N LEU A 59 -8.22 -0.51 -13.95
CA LEU A 59 -6.86 -0.19 -13.49
C LEU A 59 -6.76 -0.19 -11.96
N PHE A 60 -7.71 0.42 -11.25
CA PHE A 60 -7.71 0.43 -9.78
C PHE A 60 -7.87 -0.97 -9.19
N HIS A 61 -8.76 -1.80 -9.75
CA HIS A 61 -8.93 -3.17 -9.29
C HIS A 61 -7.66 -4.01 -9.49
N VAL A 62 -6.99 -3.83 -10.63
CA VAL A 62 -5.70 -4.49 -10.91
C VAL A 62 -4.63 -4.00 -9.94
N ALA A 63 -4.52 -2.69 -9.72
CA ALA A 63 -3.58 -2.10 -8.77
C ALA A 63 -3.84 -2.57 -7.33
N LEU A 64 -5.08 -2.88 -6.98
CA LEU A 64 -5.46 -3.42 -5.68
C LEU A 64 -5.20 -4.94 -5.58
N ALA A 65 -5.42 -5.71 -6.64
CA ALA A 65 -5.26 -7.16 -6.65
C ALA A 65 -3.78 -7.61 -6.75
N LEU A 66 -2.98 -6.94 -7.58
CA LEU A 66 -1.58 -7.32 -7.83
C LEU A 66 -0.70 -7.37 -6.57
N PRO A 67 -0.71 -6.37 -5.66
CA PRO A 67 0.07 -6.44 -4.43
C PRO A 67 -0.33 -7.63 -3.56
N MET A 68 -1.63 -7.94 -3.47
CA MET A 68 -2.10 -9.08 -2.68
C MET A 68 -1.51 -10.40 -3.18
N LEU A 69 -1.62 -10.64 -4.50
CA LEU A 69 -1.08 -11.85 -5.13
C LEU A 69 0.44 -11.94 -4.97
N ALA A 70 1.15 -10.83 -5.15
CA ALA A 70 2.60 -10.79 -5.00
C ALA A 70 3.04 -11.04 -3.55
N LEU A 71 2.35 -10.46 -2.56
CA LEU A 71 2.63 -10.68 -1.13
C LEU A 71 2.38 -12.13 -0.71
N ILE A 72 1.26 -12.73 -1.13
CA ILE A 72 0.97 -14.15 -0.85
C ILE A 72 2.03 -15.06 -1.50
N PHE A 73 2.42 -14.77 -2.74
CA PHE A 73 3.46 -15.53 -3.41
C PHE A 73 4.81 -15.45 -2.68
N LYS A 74 5.19 -14.27 -2.19
CA LYS A 74 6.40 -14.09 -1.38
C LYS A 74 6.32 -14.82 -0.03
N LEU A 75 5.16 -14.76 0.63
CA LEU A 75 4.91 -15.40 1.93
C LEU A 75 5.10 -16.92 1.88
N ASN A 76 4.87 -17.55 0.72
CA ASN A 76 5.06 -18.99 0.53
C ASN A 76 6.53 -19.47 0.72
N ARG A 77 7.49 -18.57 0.91
CA ARG A 77 8.87 -18.94 1.29
C ARG A 77 9.00 -19.36 2.75
N TRP A 78 8.05 -18.99 3.62
CA TRP A 78 8.00 -19.37 5.06
C TRP A 78 9.27 -19.08 5.87
N THR A 79 10.15 -18.20 5.39
CA THR A 79 11.28 -17.72 6.18
C THR A 79 10.81 -16.74 7.24
N GLU A 80 11.59 -16.56 8.30
CA GLU A 80 11.29 -15.59 9.35
C GLU A 80 11.04 -14.17 8.77
N SER A 81 11.95 -13.71 7.90
CA SER A 81 11.80 -12.46 7.15
C SER A 81 10.50 -12.42 6.32
N ALA A 82 10.14 -13.50 5.62
CA ALA A 82 8.90 -13.53 4.84
C ALA A 82 7.66 -13.45 5.75
N MET A 83 7.64 -14.17 6.87
CA MET A 83 6.51 -14.12 7.81
C MET A 83 6.34 -12.73 8.44
N PHE A 84 7.43 -12.10 8.87
CA PHE A 84 7.38 -10.78 9.49
C PHE A 84 7.03 -9.67 8.50
N PHE A 85 7.75 -9.56 7.37
CA PHE A 85 7.56 -8.45 6.44
C PHE A 85 6.40 -8.70 5.47
N ASP A 86 6.39 -9.83 4.77
CA ASP A 86 5.36 -10.12 3.78
C ASP A 86 4.03 -10.51 4.44
N GLY A 87 4.05 -11.24 5.56
CA GLY A 87 2.85 -11.56 6.34
C GLY A 87 2.15 -10.31 6.89
N SER A 88 2.90 -9.39 7.50
CA SER A 88 2.35 -8.09 7.93
C SER A 88 1.82 -7.27 6.74
N GLY A 89 2.54 -7.32 5.61
CA GLY A 89 2.10 -6.71 4.36
C GLY A 89 0.77 -7.26 3.86
N VAL A 90 0.55 -8.59 3.92
CA VAL A 90 -0.72 -9.24 3.56
C VAL A 90 -1.85 -8.69 4.42
N VAL A 91 -1.67 -8.63 5.74
CA VAL A 91 -2.71 -8.16 6.66
C VAL A 91 -3.08 -6.70 6.39
N MET A 92 -2.09 -5.82 6.24
CA MET A 92 -2.34 -4.40 5.95
C MET A 92 -3.01 -4.21 4.59
N HIS A 93 -2.55 -4.92 3.56
CA HIS A 93 -3.14 -4.81 2.23
C HIS A 93 -4.54 -5.44 2.16
N LEU A 94 -4.80 -6.48 2.95
CA LEU A 94 -6.14 -7.05 3.12
C LEU A 94 -7.08 -6.03 3.77
N ALA A 95 -6.63 -5.31 4.81
CA ALA A 95 -7.40 -4.23 5.41
C ALA A 95 -7.72 -3.13 4.38
N THR A 96 -6.77 -2.79 3.49
CA THR A 96 -7.03 -1.87 2.36
C THR A 96 -8.12 -2.39 1.42
N ILE A 97 -8.09 -3.69 1.08
CA ILE A 97 -9.14 -4.32 0.25
C ILE A 97 -10.50 -4.27 0.95
N VAL A 98 -10.54 -4.55 2.26
CA VAL A 98 -11.78 -4.47 3.04
C VAL A 98 -12.34 -3.06 3.02
N LEU A 99 -11.52 -2.03 3.30
CA LEU A 99 -11.94 -0.62 3.24
C LEU A 99 -12.44 -0.23 1.84
N TYR A 100 -11.82 -0.76 0.79
CA TYR A 100 -12.30 -0.54 -0.58
C TYR A 100 -13.71 -1.12 -0.79
N LEU A 101 -13.91 -2.39 -0.44
CA LEU A 101 -15.17 -3.10 -0.68
C LEU A 101 -16.32 -2.60 0.20
N THR A 102 -16.04 -2.32 1.47
CA THR A 102 -17.08 -2.02 2.47
C THR A 102 -17.33 -0.54 2.66
N VAL A 103 -16.32 0.32 2.39
CA VAL A 103 -16.46 1.76 2.57
C VAL A 103 -16.48 2.50 1.24
N HIS A 104 -15.46 2.33 0.39
CA HIS A 104 -15.35 3.14 -0.83
C HIS A 104 -16.51 2.89 -1.79
N ILE A 105 -16.78 1.62 -2.10
CA ILE A 105 -17.88 1.26 -3.01
C ILE A 105 -19.24 1.72 -2.45
N GLN A 106 -19.46 1.60 -1.13
CA GLN A 106 -20.74 1.94 -0.52
C GLN A 106 -20.94 3.46 -0.43
N SER A 107 -19.90 4.20 -0.03
CA SER A 107 -19.91 5.65 -0.03
C SER A 107 -20.18 6.19 -1.43
N LEU A 108 -19.46 5.72 -2.46
CA LEU A 108 -19.67 6.16 -3.85
C LEU A 108 -21.03 5.76 -4.45
N ARG A 109 -21.76 4.81 -3.86
CA ARG A 109 -23.14 4.50 -4.27
C ARG A 109 -24.19 5.40 -3.64
N THR A 110 -23.88 5.96 -2.46
CA THR A 110 -24.87 6.67 -1.62
C THR A 110 -24.54 8.15 -1.43
N PHE A 111 -23.37 8.60 -1.90
CA PHE A 111 -22.90 9.95 -1.67
C PHE A 111 -23.82 11.06 -2.21
N PRO A 112 -24.56 10.95 -3.34
CA PRO A 112 -25.42 12.04 -3.79
C PRO A 112 -26.55 12.37 -2.80
N GLU A 113 -26.91 11.40 -1.94
CA GLU A 113 -28.01 11.52 -1.00
C GLU A 113 -27.55 11.79 0.44
N ARG A 114 -26.25 11.64 0.74
CA ARG A 114 -25.73 11.64 2.12
C ARG A 114 -24.39 12.35 2.25
N THR A 115 -24.42 13.56 2.81
CA THR A 115 -23.25 14.36 3.20
C THR A 115 -22.24 13.58 4.04
N GLU A 116 -22.72 12.74 4.96
CA GLU A 116 -21.83 11.92 5.79
C GLU A 116 -21.09 10.84 4.99
N ALA A 117 -21.63 10.36 3.86
CA ALA A 117 -20.98 9.32 3.06
C ALA A 117 -19.65 9.81 2.46
N VAL A 118 -19.57 11.08 2.05
CA VAL A 118 -18.33 11.69 1.53
C VAL A 118 -17.29 11.86 2.63
N ARG A 119 -17.71 12.22 3.84
CA ARG A 119 -16.80 12.35 4.99
C ARG A 119 -16.26 10.99 5.43
N VAL A 120 -17.11 9.96 5.42
CA VAL A 120 -16.71 8.58 5.66
C VAL A 120 -15.74 8.09 4.59
N LEU A 121 -15.96 8.46 3.32
CA LEU A 121 -15.03 8.16 2.22
C LEU A 121 -13.66 8.83 2.43
N ALA A 122 -13.65 10.12 2.79
CA ALA A 122 -12.44 10.86 3.10
C ALA A 122 -11.64 10.22 4.25
N ALA A 123 -12.32 9.82 5.32
CA ALA A 123 -11.69 9.12 6.44
C ALA A 123 -11.10 7.75 6.00
N ALA A 124 -11.81 7.03 5.12
CA ALA A 124 -11.32 5.76 4.58
C ALA A 124 -10.07 5.95 3.70
N ASN A 125 -10.00 7.02 2.89
CA ASN A 125 -8.80 7.35 2.12
C ASN A 125 -7.58 7.58 3.03
N ALA A 126 -7.74 8.29 4.14
CA ALA A 126 -6.67 8.51 5.11
C ALA A 126 -6.14 7.18 5.69
N LEU A 127 -7.05 6.26 6.04
CA LEU A 127 -6.69 4.91 6.49
C LEU A 127 -5.98 4.09 5.40
N VAL A 128 -6.48 4.12 4.16
CA VAL A 128 -5.83 3.46 3.02
C VAL A 128 -4.43 4.02 2.80
N GLY A 129 -4.24 5.34 2.93
CA GLY A 129 -2.92 5.98 2.87
C GLY A 129 -1.96 5.42 3.92
N LEU A 130 -2.40 5.36 5.18
CA LEU A 130 -1.60 4.80 6.28
C LEU A 130 -1.23 3.34 6.05
N LEU A 131 -2.20 2.50 5.69
CA LEU A 131 -1.98 1.07 5.43
C LEU A 131 -1.03 0.85 4.25
N THR A 132 -1.22 1.60 3.17
CA THR A 132 -0.39 1.50 1.96
C THR A 132 1.04 1.96 2.22
N LEU A 133 1.23 3.04 3.00
CA LEU A 133 2.54 3.46 3.50
C LEU A 133 3.17 2.37 4.39
N GLY A 134 2.38 1.71 5.23
CA GLY A 134 2.82 0.57 6.03
C GLY A 134 3.34 -0.59 5.17
N VAL A 135 2.60 -0.96 4.12
CA VAL A 135 3.05 -2.00 3.16
C VAL A 135 4.36 -1.60 2.49
N ILE A 136 4.47 -0.36 1.98
CA ILE A 136 5.72 0.14 1.40
C ILE A 136 6.86 0.08 2.41
N GLY A 137 6.62 0.49 3.65
CA GLY A 137 7.57 0.42 4.77
C GLY A 137 8.06 -1.00 5.02
N MET A 138 7.17 -2.00 5.01
CA MET A 138 7.57 -3.41 5.15
C MET A 138 8.44 -3.89 3.98
N GLN A 139 8.11 -3.51 2.74
CA GLN A 139 8.90 -3.92 1.58
C GLN A 139 10.29 -3.26 1.55
N VAL A 140 10.38 -2.00 1.95
CA VAL A 140 11.67 -1.29 2.12
C VAL A 140 12.46 -1.89 3.28
N GLY A 141 11.80 -2.18 4.41
CA GLY A 141 12.40 -2.80 5.58
C GLY A 141 12.98 -4.19 5.28
N GLN A 142 12.24 -5.01 4.54
CA GLN A 142 12.70 -6.33 4.12
C GLN A 142 13.94 -6.25 3.23
N GLU A 143 13.99 -5.30 2.29
CA GLU A 143 15.15 -5.09 1.44
C GLU A 143 16.36 -4.56 2.22
N TYR A 144 16.12 -3.70 3.21
CA TYR A 144 17.17 -3.26 4.12
C TYR A 144 17.72 -4.43 4.93
N ALA A 145 16.85 -5.23 5.57
CA ALA A 145 17.25 -6.43 6.33
C ALA A 145 18.08 -7.40 5.47
N ARG A 146 17.59 -7.72 4.27
CA ARG A 146 18.31 -8.56 3.30
C ARG A 146 19.71 -8.02 2.98
N ARG A 147 19.84 -6.69 2.80
CA ARG A 147 21.14 -6.07 2.50
C ARG A 147 22.10 -6.10 3.68
N VAL A 148 21.58 -6.07 4.91
CA VAL A 148 22.39 -6.19 6.13
C VAL A 148 22.87 -7.64 6.28
N GLU A 149 21.96 -8.61 6.20
CA GLU A 149 22.29 -10.05 6.23
C GLU A 149 23.33 -10.43 5.16
N GLU A 150 23.20 -9.91 3.94
CA GLU A 150 24.17 -10.13 2.86
C GLU A 150 25.55 -9.54 3.14
N ARG A 151 25.64 -8.45 3.93
CA ARG A 151 26.94 -7.87 4.32
C ARG A 151 27.59 -8.73 5.39
N GLU A 152 26.84 -9.13 6.40
CA GLU A 152 27.32 -9.97 7.50
C GLU A 152 27.83 -11.33 6.99
N GLN A 153 27.07 -11.97 6.10
CA GLN A 153 27.50 -13.24 5.51
C GLN A 153 28.83 -13.12 4.75
N ARG A 154 29.03 -12.03 3.99
CA ARG A 154 30.27 -11.81 3.25
C ARG A 154 31.47 -11.58 4.16
N GLU A 155 31.27 -10.99 5.34
CA GLU A 155 32.34 -10.82 6.33
C GLU A 155 32.73 -12.16 6.95
N VAL A 156 31.75 -13.01 7.26
CA VAL A 156 31.99 -14.39 7.72
C VAL A 156 32.73 -15.22 6.66
N ASP A 157 32.27 -15.20 5.41
CA ASP A 157 32.89 -15.94 4.31
C ASP A 157 34.35 -15.47 4.07
N ARG A 158 34.60 -14.16 4.14
CA ARG A 158 35.96 -13.61 4.04
C ARG A 158 36.85 -14.05 5.19
N ALA A 159 36.33 -14.06 6.42
CA ALA A 159 37.07 -14.51 7.60
C ALA A 159 37.42 -16.01 7.49
N ALA A 160 36.51 -16.84 6.97
CA ALA A 160 36.74 -18.25 6.74
C ALA A 160 37.88 -18.49 5.73
N VAL A 161 37.87 -17.80 4.59
CA VAL A 161 38.94 -17.90 3.57
C VAL A 161 40.31 -17.48 4.13
N VAL A 162 40.37 -16.41 4.93
CA VAL A 162 41.62 -15.99 5.58
C VAL A 162 42.11 -17.04 6.60
N GLN A 163 41.19 -17.71 7.28
CA GLN A 163 41.54 -18.74 8.26
C GLN A 163 42.03 -20.03 7.60
N GLU A 164 41.46 -20.44 6.47
CA GLU A 164 41.93 -21.58 5.68
C GLU A 164 43.34 -21.33 5.14
N GLY A 165 43.60 -20.16 4.53
CA GLY A 165 44.93 -19.84 4.01
C GLY A 165 46.05 -19.75 5.07
N LYS A 166 45.71 -19.58 6.35
CA LYS A 166 46.67 -19.65 7.47
C LYS A 166 46.99 -21.08 7.92
N LYS A 167 46.15 -22.07 7.60
CA LYS A 167 46.38 -23.48 7.96
C LYS A 167 47.31 -24.19 6.97
N ASP A 168 47.45 -23.63 5.76
CA ASP A 168 48.27 -24.18 4.68
C ASP A 168 49.72 -23.64 4.66
N ILE A 169 50.10 -22.83 5.65
CA ILE A 169 51.46 -22.29 5.88
C ILE A 169 52.00 -22.86 7.20
#